data_AF-A0AA96FQP0-F1
#
_entry.id   AF-A0AA96FQP0-F1
#
_cell.length_a   1.000
_cell.length_b   1.000
_cell.length_c   1.000
_cell.angle_alpha   90.00
_cell.angle_beta   90.00
_cell.angle_gamma   90.00
#
_symmetry.space_group_name_H-M   'P 1'
#
loop_
_entity.id
_entity.type
_entity.pdbx_description
1 polymer ?
#
loop_
_entity_poly.entity_id
_entity_poly.type
_entity_poly.pdbx_seq_one_letter_code
_entity_poly.pdbx_strand_id
1 'polypeptide(L)'
;MGDKREDEVYGLGGGWFTTKPTLARWNDAGKPAREKCAALIATQGEETLSISTGSRYCVKSAKGRIAAVTVDALDSTSGSYMGSITVWDTAP
;
A
#
# COMPACT_ATOMS: atom_id res chain seq x y z
N MET A 1 -8.90 21.33 12.56
CA MET A 1 -8.84 20.06 13.31
C MET A 1 -8.58 18.95 12.32
N GLY A 2 -7.37 18.39 12.30
CA GLY A 2 -7.00 17.28 11.41
C GLY A 2 -6.93 16.00 12.22
N ASP A 3 -7.97 15.17 12.10
CA ASP A 3 -8.02 13.83 12.67
C ASP A 3 -7.30 12.89 11.68
N LYS A 4 -5.96 12.85 11.75
CA LYS A 4 -5.20 11.79 11.07
C LYS A 4 -5.08 10.64 12.06
N ARG A 5 -5.84 9.57 11.83
CA ARG A 5 -5.68 8.34 12.60
C ARG A 5 -4.33 7.75 12.24
N GLU A 6 -3.55 7.41 13.27
CA GLU A 6 -2.15 6.95 13.14
C GLU A 6 -2.04 5.55 12.50
N ASP A 7 -3.16 4.94 12.13
CA ASP A 7 -3.27 3.58 11.59
C ASP A 7 -3.54 3.53 10.06
N GLU A 8 -3.16 4.54 9.28
CA GLU A 8 -3.49 4.61 7.85
C GLU A 8 -2.25 4.66 6.94
N VAL A 9 -2.19 3.80 5.90
CA VAL A 9 -1.21 3.97 4.80
C VAL A 9 -1.79 4.99 3.82
N TYR A 10 -1.03 6.05 3.57
CA TYR A 10 -1.34 7.04 2.55
C TYR A 10 -0.60 6.73 1.26
N GLY A 11 -1.31 6.80 0.12
CA GLY A 11 -0.72 6.68 -1.20
C GLY A 11 0.18 7.87 -1.53
N LEU A 12 0.66 7.95 -2.78
CA LEU A 12 1.39 9.13 -3.23
C LEU A 12 0.56 10.38 -2.98
N GLY A 13 1.05 11.23 -2.08
CA GLY A 13 0.57 12.59 -1.89
C GLY A 13 0.87 13.43 -3.12
N GLY A 14 0.09 13.25 -4.18
CA GLY A 14 -0.16 14.30 -5.16
C GLY A 14 -1.18 15.26 -4.55
N GLY A 15 -0.98 16.56 -4.72
CA GLY A 15 -1.95 17.56 -4.26
C GLY A 15 -3.39 17.21 -4.66
N TRP A 16 -4.33 17.72 -3.86
CA TRP A 16 -5.75 17.40 -3.73
C TRP A 16 -6.59 16.99 -4.98
N PHE A 17 -6.10 17.12 -6.22
CA PHE A 17 -6.92 17.14 -7.46
C PHE A 17 -6.57 16.08 -8.54
N THR A 18 -5.56 15.21 -8.39
CA THR A 18 -5.17 14.30 -9.50
C THR A 18 -4.69 12.89 -9.12
N THR A 19 -5.07 12.34 -7.98
CA THR A 19 -4.57 11.02 -7.53
C THR A 19 -5.38 9.87 -8.12
N LYS A 20 -4.85 9.23 -9.17
CA LYS A 20 -5.20 7.83 -9.43
C LYS A 20 -4.76 7.03 -8.20
N PRO A 21 -5.64 6.23 -7.58
CA PRO A 21 -5.29 5.53 -6.37
C PRO A 21 -4.07 4.64 -6.61
N THR A 22 -3.10 4.73 -5.71
CA THR A 22 -1.81 4.02 -5.83
C THR A 22 -1.68 2.86 -4.86
N LEU A 23 -2.69 2.62 -4.02
CA LEU A 23 -2.71 1.57 -3.03
C LEU A 23 -3.89 0.64 -3.29
N ALA A 24 -3.73 -0.65 -3.05
CA ALA A 24 -4.85 -1.59 -2.98
C ALA A 24 -4.56 -2.65 -1.92
N ARG A 25 -5.60 -3.19 -1.29
CA ARG A 25 -5.46 -4.28 -0.34
C ARG A 25 -5.23 -5.61 -1.08
N TRP A 26 -4.25 -6.38 -0.63
CA TRP A 26 -4.04 -7.74 -1.10
C TRP A 26 -4.82 -8.71 -0.22
N ASN A 27 -5.87 -9.31 -0.78
CA ASN A 27 -6.79 -10.20 -0.05
C ASN A 27 -6.55 -11.70 -0.32
N ASP A 28 -5.60 -12.04 -1.21
CA ASP A 28 -5.31 -13.45 -1.50
C ASP A 28 -4.40 -14.09 -0.44
N ALA A 29 -4.70 -15.36 -0.15
CA ALA A 29 -3.88 -16.20 0.72
C ALA A 29 -2.46 -16.43 0.15
N GLY A 30 -2.32 -16.39 -1.19
CA GLY A 30 -1.06 -16.56 -1.89
C GLY A 30 -0.05 -15.42 -1.67
N LYS A 31 1.20 -15.67 -2.07
CA LYS A 31 2.25 -14.63 -2.07
C LYS A 31 1.85 -13.50 -3.04
N PRO A 32 2.07 -12.22 -2.67
CA PRO A 32 1.87 -11.10 -3.58
C PRO A 32 2.59 -11.32 -4.91
N ALA A 33 1.93 -10.99 -6.00
CA ALA A 33 2.47 -11.10 -7.35
C ALA A 33 2.31 -9.76 -8.07
N ARG A 34 3.33 -9.38 -8.85
CA ARG A 34 3.41 -8.09 -9.55
C ARG A 34 2.15 -7.78 -10.38
N GLU A 35 1.77 -8.70 -11.27
CA GLU A 35 0.67 -8.51 -12.22
C GLU A 35 -0.67 -8.35 -11.51
N LYS A 36 -0.91 -9.21 -10.51
CA LYS A 36 -2.14 -9.16 -9.72
C LYS A 36 -2.20 -7.91 -8.85
N CYS A 37 -1.09 -7.47 -8.27
CA CYS A 37 -1.03 -6.19 -7.57
C CYS A 37 -1.32 -5.01 -8.51
N ALA A 38 -0.77 -5.02 -9.73
CA ALA A 38 -1.05 -3.98 -10.71
C ALA A 38 -2.53 -3.93 -11.10
N ALA A 39 -3.16 -5.10 -11.29
CA ALA A 39 -4.59 -5.22 -11.57
C ALA A 39 -5.45 -4.75 -10.40
N LEU A 40 -5.09 -5.10 -9.15
CA LEU A 40 -5.80 -4.67 -7.95
C LEU A 40 -5.74 -3.15 -7.78
N ILE A 41 -4.58 -2.53 -7.97
CA ILE A 41 -4.45 -1.06 -7.91
C ILE A 41 -5.30 -0.38 -9.00
N ALA A 42 -5.38 -0.98 -10.19
CA ALA A 42 -6.16 -0.42 -11.30
C ALA A 42 -7.69 -0.55 -11.11
N THR A 43 -8.15 -1.53 -10.34
CA THR A 43 -9.58 -1.88 -10.21
C THR A 43 -10.19 -1.52 -8.85
N GLN A 44 -9.39 -1.64 -7.79
CA GLN A 44 -9.77 -1.49 -6.38
C GLN A 44 -8.76 -0.58 -5.67
N GLY A 45 -8.23 0.39 -6.39
CA GLY A 45 -7.31 1.34 -5.81
C GLY A 45 -8.03 2.23 -4.79
N GLU A 46 -7.43 2.42 -3.62
CA GLU A 46 -7.87 3.33 -2.58
C GLU A 46 -6.77 4.38 -2.28
N GLU A 47 -7.19 5.55 -1.81
CA GLU A 47 -6.25 6.63 -1.42
C GLU A 47 -5.70 6.43 0.01
N THR A 48 -6.52 5.82 0.86
CA THR A 48 -6.23 5.57 2.28
C THR A 48 -6.65 4.14 2.60
N LEU A 49 -5.78 3.37 3.24
CA LEU A 49 -6.11 2.03 3.73
C LEU A 49 -5.74 1.90 5.20
N SER A 50 -6.66 1.35 6.00
CA SER A 50 -6.38 1.02 7.40
C SER A 50 -5.32 -0.08 7.48
N ILE A 51 -4.36 0.12 8.37
CA ILE A 51 -3.26 -0.77 8.67
C ILE A 51 -3.68 -1.74 9.76
N SER A 52 -3.40 -3.03 9.56
CA SER A 52 -3.53 -4.03 10.62
C SER A 52 -2.42 -5.06 10.49
N THR A 53 -1.91 -5.57 11.60
CA THR A 53 -0.90 -6.62 11.61
C THR A 53 -1.34 -7.81 10.77
N GLY A 54 -0.45 -8.32 9.91
CA GLY A 54 -0.73 -9.39 8.96
C GLY A 54 -1.39 -8.93 7.66
N SER A 55 -1.78 -7.65 7.55
CA SER A 55 -2.33 -7.12 6.31
C SER A 55 -1.27 -6.95 5.24
N ARG A 56 -1.68 -7.14 3.99
CA ARG A 56 -0.84 -7.04 2.81
C ARG A 56 -1.41 -5.99 1.88
N TYR A 57 -0.53 -5.17 1.32
CA TYR A 57 -0.90 -4.03 0.47
C TYR A 57 -0.09 -4.05 -0.81
N CYS A 58 -0.73 -3.71 -1.91
CA CYS A 58 -0.10 -3.44 -3.19
C CYS A 58 0.08 -1.94 -3.32
N VAL A 59 1.28 -1.50 -3.70
CA VAL A 59 1.61 -0.09 -3.85
C VAL A 59 2.21 0.17 -5.23
N LYS A 60 1.87 1.32 -5.81
CA LYS A 60 2.43 1.80 -7.08
C LYS A 60 3.14 3.13 -6.87
N SER A 61 4.42 3.16 -7.19
CA SER A 61 5.21 4.40 -7.18
C SER A 61 4.84 5.34 -8.34
N ALA A 62 5.26 6.60 -8.25
CA ALA A 62 5.02 7.63 -9.27
C ALA A 62 5.66 7.26 -10.61
N LYS A 63 6.79 6.54 -10.56
CA LYS A 63 7.49 6.00 -11.73
C LYS A 63 6.86 4.71 -12.26
N GLY A 64 5.70 4.31 -11.76
CA GLY A 64 4.97 3.13 -12.21
C GLY A 64 5.48 1.78 -11.68
N ARG A 65 6.50 1.79 -10.79
CA ARG A 65 6.98 0.56 -10.14
C ARG A 65 5.94 0.02 -9.18
N ILE A 66 5.76 -1.30 -9.17
CA ILE A 66 4.83 -2.01 -8.30
C ILE A 66 5.61 -2.68 -7.19
N ALA A 67 5.11 -2.58 -5.96
CA ALA A 67 5.63 -3.29 -4.82
C ALA A 67 4.48 -3.84 -3.98
N ALA A 68 4.78 -4.80 -3.12
CA ALA A 68 3.88 -5.25 -2.08
C ALA A 68 4.50 -5.01 -0.71
N VAL A 69 3.68 -4.54 0.22
CA VAL A 69 4.05 -4.30 1.62
C VAL A 69 3.26 -5.29 2.47
N THR A 70 3.95 -6.03 3.31
CA THR A 70 3.33 -6.89 4.34
C THR A 70 3.60 -6.25 5.69
N VAL A 71 2.57 -6.06 6.49
CA VAL A 71 2.70 -5.51 7.84
C VAL A 71 2.96 -6.66 8.80
N ASP A 72 4.17 -6.71 9.33
CA ASP A 72 4.63 -7.78 10.21
C ASP A 72 4.31 -7.47 11.68
N ALA A 73 4.43 -6.21 12.08
CA ALA A 73 4.09 -5.74 13.42
C ALA A 73 3.59 -4.29 13.40
N LEU A 74 2.71 -3.96 14.35
CA LEU A 74 2.29 -2.60 14.67
C LEU A 74 2.74 -2.27 16.08
N ASP A 75 3.43 -1.15 16.25
CA ASP A 75 3.67 -0.54 17.55
C ASP A 75 2.67 0.59 17.75
N SER A 76 1.59 0.27 18.45
CA SER A 76 0.53 1.23 18.79
C SER A 76 0.98 2.32 19.77
N THR A 77 2.15 2.18 20.38
CA THR A 77 2.70 3.19 21.32
C THR A 77 3.39 4.32 20.56
N SER A 78 4.00 4.02 19.42
CA SER A 78 4.76 4.97 18.60
C SER A 78 4.08 5.31 17.27
N GLY A 79 2.91 4.72 16.98
CA GLY A 79 2.24 4.84 15.68
C GLY A 79 3.09 4.31 14.53
N SER A 80 4.05 3.42 14.82
CA SER A 80 4.99 2.88 13.84
C SER A 80 4.59 1.46 13.46
N TYR A 81 4.89 1.08 12.22
CA TYR A 81 4.70 -0.30 11.75
C TYR A 81 5.99 -0.86 11.19
N MET A 82 6.24 -2.13 11.45
CA MET A 82 7.31 -2.89 10.83
C MET A 82 6.70 -3.78 9.76
N GLY A 83 7.36 -3.86 8.61
CA GLY A 83 6.85 -4.64 7.50
C GLY A 83 7.92 -4.98 6.47
N SER A 84 7.64 -6.06 5.76
CA SER A 84 8.46 -6.56 4.67
C SER A 84 7.94 -5.98 3.35
N ILE A 85 8.83 -5.41 2.54
CA ILE A 85 8.50 -4.84 1.24
C ILE A 85 9.13 -5.70 0.14
N THR A 86 8.30 -6.19 -0.78
CA THR A 86 8.74 -6.84 -2.01
C THR A 86 8.60 -5.86 -3.16
N VAL A 87 9.72 -5.36 -3.68
CA VAL A 87 9.74 -4.50 -4.86
C VAL A 87 10.01 -5.37 -6.07
N TRP A 88 9.12 -5.32 -7.07
CA TRP A 88 9.40 -5.93 -8.37
C TRP A 88 9.93 -4.86 -9.29
N ASP A 89 11.23 -4.89 -9.55
CA ASP A 89 11.80 -4.10 -10.63
C ASP A 89 11.11 -4.49 -11.95
N THR A 90 10.73 -3.47 -12.72
CA THR A 90 10.63 -3.64 -14.17
C THR A 90 12.04 -4.02 -14.61
N ALA A 91 12.25 -5.29 -14.97
CA ALA A 91 13.41 -5.64 -15.77
C ALA A 91 13.51 -4.66 -16.95
N PRO A 92 14.72 -4.19 -17.30
CA PRO A 92 14.94 -3.23 -18.38
C PRO A 92 14.41 -3.72 -19.74
#